data_AF-A0A6N8IKZ4-F1
#
_entry.id   AF-A0A6N8IKZ4-F1
#
_cell.length_a   1.000
_cell.length_b   1.000
_cell.length_c   1.000
_cell.angle_alpha   90.00
_cell.angle_beta   90.00
_cell.angle_gamma   90.00
#
_symmetry.space_group_name_H-M   'P 1'
#
loop_
_entity.id
_entity.type
_entity.pdbx_description
1 polymer ?
#
loop_
_entity_poly.entity_id
_entity_poly.type
_entity_poly.pdbx_seq_one_letter_code
_entity_poly.pdbx_strand_id
1 'polypeptide(L)'
;MLCDIRLLLWLRARHARTALVRLVHFGGTDLVEDRSPGGRAYQLYLAAIAAVWAALMWAALLDATAAAFAAVGPASSAMALALGLLAPVAVFAWAAVRALRTSPVKLARADMPFVAAGPLGMRAIAGMGCASSMLAGAAAGALAGYVLGVGLESGLGAFAPPAACALAAALLVAAAVGGAWLLG
;
A
#
# COMPACT_ATOMS: atom_id res chain seq x y z
N MET A 1 -22.34 1.02 15.71
CA MET A 1 -21.33 0.32 14.89
C MET A 1 -21.24 0.83 13.45
N LEU A 2 -22.30 0.75 12.61
CA LEU A 2 -22.21 1.23 11.22
C LEU A 2 -21.97 2.75 11.11
N CYS A 3 -22.65 3.56 11.94
CA CYS A 3 -22.42 5.00 12.02
C CYS A 3 -20.98 5.34 12.46
N ASP A 4 -20.44 4.56 13.39
CA ASP A 4 -19.08 4.71 13.91
C ASP A 4 -18.01 4.40 12.84
N ILE A 5 -18.24 3.33 12.08
CA ILE A 5 -17.39 2.95 10.94
C ILE A 5 -17.44 4.05 9.87
N ARG A 6 -18.63 4.58 9.57
CA ARG A 6 -18.78 5.67 8.60
C ARG A 6 -18.04 6.93 9.04
N LEU A 7 -18.10 7.27 10.33
CA LEU A 7 -17.38 8.41 10.90
C LEU A 7 -15.87 8.22 10.79
N LEU A 8 -15.35 7.05 11.17
CA LEU A 8 -13.91 6.76 11.11
C LEU A 8 -13.40 6.72 9.66
N LEU A 9 -14.18 6.18 8.70
CA LEU A 9 -13.86 6.24 7.27
C LEU A 9 -13.82 7.68 6.76
N TRP A 10 -14.80 8.50 7.15
CA TRP A 10 -14.83 9.91 6.79
C TRP A 10 -13.61 10.67 7.34
N LEU A 11 -13.23 10.42 8.60
CA LEU A 11 -12.04 11.00 9.21
C LEU A 11 -10.77 10.57 8.48
N ARG A 12 -10.67 9.31 8.05
CA ARG A 12 -9.54 8.83 7.24
C ARG A 12 -9.49 9.47 5.87
N ALA A 13 -10.63 9.58 5.19
CA ALA A 13 -10.70 10.28 3.90
C ALA A 13 -10.26 11.74 4.05
N ARG A 14 -10.66 12.41 5.13
CA ARG A 14 -10.21 13.77 5.45
C ARG A 14 -8.71 13.84 5.70
N HIS A 15 -8.13 12.93 6.49
CA HIS A 15 -6.69 12.89 6.74
C HIS A 15 -5.88 12.57 5.48
N ALA A 16 -6.36 11.63 4.67
CA ALA A 16 -5.76 11.30 3.37
C ALA A 16 -5.76 12.53 2.45
N ARG A 17 -6.87 13.26 2.38
CA ARG A 17 -6.95 14.53 1.65
C ARG A 17 -5.94 15.55 2.18
N THR A 18 -5.81 15.73 3.48
CA THR A 18 -4.83 16.65 4.06
C THR A 18 -3.39 16.20 3.79
N ALA A 19 -3.11 14.90 3.76
CA ALA A 19 -1.81 14.37 3.36
C ALA A 19 -1.53 14.62 1.88
N LEU A 20 -2.52 14.42 1.00
CA LEU A 20 -2.41 14.74 -0.43
C LEU A 20 -2.14 16.23 -0.65
N VAL A 21 -2.86 17.12 0.04
CA VAL A 21 -2.62 18.57 -0.03
C VAL A 21 -1.18 18.89 0.38
N ARG A 22 -0.66 18.25 1.43
CA ARG A 22 0.74 18.44 1.85
C ARG A 22 1.74 17.93 0.81
N LEU A 23 1.50 16.78 0.19
CA LEU A 23 2.36 16.25 -0.87
C LEU A 23 2.40 17.17 -2.09
N VAL A 24 1.25 17.71 -2.47
CA VAL A 24 1.11 18.63 -3.60
C VAL A 24 1.77 19.99 -3.28
N HIS A 25 1.71 20.43 -2.02
CA HIS A 25 2.45 21.59 -1.53
C HIS A 25 3.97 21.37 -1.57
N PHE A 26 4.47 20.17 -1.23
CA PHE A 26 5.89 19.82 -1.45
C PHE A 26 6.30 19.84 -2.92
N GLY A 27 5.37 19.55 -3.83
CA GLY A 27 5.55 19.72 -5.28
C GLY A 27 5.52 21.17 -5.75
N GLY A 28 5.47 22.15 -4.84
CA GLY A 28 5.48 23.59 -5.13
C GLY A 28 4.11 24.16 -5.52
N THR A 29 3.02 23.41 -5.35
CA THR A 29 1.67 23.85 -5.74
C THR A 29 0.75 23.92 -4.54
N ASP A 30 0.16 25.10 -4.28
CA ASP A 30 -0.76 25.27 -3.16
C ASP A 30 -2.23 25.08 -3.59
N LEU A 31 -2.80 23.91 -3.26
CA LEU A 31 -4.21 23.59 -3.53
C LEU A 31 -5.21 24.45 -2.73
N VAL A 32 -4.76 25.13 -1.67
CA VAL A 32 -5.64 25.86 -0.74
C VAL A 32 -5.68 27.35 -1.07
N GLU A 33 -4.54 27.91 -1.46
CA GLU A 33 -4.39 29.33 -1.82
C GLU A 33 -4.81 29.63 -3.27
N ASP A 34 -4.51 28.74 -4.23
CA ASP A 34 -4.89 28.91 -5.64
C ASP A 34 -6.34 28.48 -5.91
N ARG A 35 -7.30 29.32 -5.51
CA ARG A 35 -8.74 29.11 -5.79
C ARG A 35 -9.19 29.60 -7.17
N SER A 36 -8.32 30.21 -7.97
CA SER A 36 -8.69 30.69 -9.30
C SER A 36 -9.00 29.50 -10.23
N PRO A 37 -10.01 29.61 -11.11
CA PRO A 37 -10.36 28.54 -12.05
C PRO A 37 -9.19 28.19 -12.99
N GLY A 38 -8.34 29.15 -13.33
CA GLY A 38 -7.11 28.93 -14.11
C GLY A 38 -6.04 28.15 -13.34
N GLY A 39 -5.81 28.45 -12.06
CA GLY A 39 -4.87 27.72 -11.21
C GLY A 39 -5.27 26.25 -11.04
N ARG A 40 -6.57 25.97 -10.89
CA ARG A 40 -7.10 24.60 -10.85
C ARG A 40 -6.91 23.85 -12.17
N ALA A 41 -7.11 24.52 -13.31
CA ALA A 41 -6.87 23.91 -14.62
C ALA A 41 -5.39 23.55 -14.81
N TYR A 42 -4.47 24.41 -14.36
CA TYR A 42 -3.03 24.14 -14.39
C TYR A 42 -2.63 22.97 -13.48
N GLN A 43 -3.19 22.90 -12.26
CA GLN A 43 -2.97 21.76 -11.35
C GLN A 43 -3.48 20.44 -11.93
N LEU A 44 -4.65 20.44 -12.60
CA LEU A 44 -5.17 19.27 -13.31
C LEU A 44 -4.26 18.85 -14.46
N TYR A 45 -3.75 19.81 -15.22
CA TYR A 45 -2.76 19.54 -16.28
C TYR A 45 -1.48 18.92 -15.72
N LEU A 46 -0.94 19.46 -14.63
CA LEU A 46 0.26 18.93 -13.99
C LEU A 46 0.02 17.50 -13.45
N ALA A 47 -1.13 17.27 -12.84
CA ALA A 47 -1.54 15.95 -12.37
C ALA A 47 -1.70 14.96 -13.53
N ALA A 48 -2.23 15.39 -14.67
CA ALA A 48 -2.34 14.56 -15.87
C ALA A 48 -0.96 14.18 -16.43
N ILE A 49 -0.02 15.13 -16.50
CA ILE A 49 1.37 14.85 -16.90
C ILE A 49 2.02 13.87 -15.93
N ALA A 50 1.89 14.09 -14.64
CA ALA A 50 2.46 13.21 -13.62
C ALA A 50 1.88 11.79 -13.72
N ALA A 51 0.58 11.66 -13.99
CA ALA A 51 -0.08 10.37 -14.19
C ALA A 51 0.44 9.65 -15.44
N VAL A 52 0.57 10.36 -16.57
CA VAL A 52 1.15 9.80 -17.80
C VAL A 52 2.60 9.37 -17.56
N TRP A 53 3.40 10.21 -16.92
CA TRP A 53 4.78 9.90 -16.58
C TRP A 53 4.87 8.66 -15.67
N ALA A 54 4.03 8.57 -14.64
CA ALA A 54 3.99 7.40 -13.77
C ALA A 54 3.59 6.12 -14.52
N ALA A 55 2.63 6.21 -15.45
CA ALA A 55 2.23 5.08 -16.29
C ALA A 55 3.38 4.62 -17.22
N LEU A 56 4.11 5.57 -17.82
CA LEU A 56 5.27 5.28 -18.67
C LEU A 56 6.42 4.67 -17.86
N MET A 57 6.71 5.20 -16.67
CA MET A 57 7.72 4.65 -15.77
C MET A 57 7.36 3.25 -15.29
N TRP A 58 6.08 2.99 -15.04
CA TRP A 58 5.59 1.66 -14.70
C TRP A 58 5.77 0.68 -15.87
N ALA A 59 5.38 1.07 -17.08
CA ALA A 59 5.60 0.25 -18.28
C ALA A 59 7.09 -0.03 -18.52
N ALA A 60 7.95 0.99 -18.42
CA ALA A 60 9.39 0.85 -18.57
C ALA A 60 10.01 -0.08 -17.50
N LEU A 61 9.51 -0.03 -16.26
CA LEU A 61 9.91 -0.97 -15.21
C LEU A 61 9.55 -2.41 -15.58
N LEU A 62 8.33 -2.64 -16.08
CA LEU A 62 7.88 -3.97 -16.50
C LEU A 62 8.73 -4.51 -17.65
N ASP A 63 9.00 -3.70 -18.67
CA ASP A 63 9.86 -4.07 -19.80
C ASP A 63 11.29 -4.40 -19.36
N ALA A 64 11.86 -3.57 -18.48
CA ALA A 64 13.19 -3.81 -17.92
C ALA A 64 13.22 -5.10 -17.10
N THR A 65 12.18 -5.39 -16.32
CA THR A 65 12.10 -6.64 -15.52
C THR A 65 11.94 -7.86 -16.41
N ALA A 66 11.12 -7.80 -17.46
CA ALA A 66 10.97 -8.86 -18.44
C ALA A 66 12.30 -9.14 -19.15
N ALA A 67 12.98 -8.10 -19.63
CA ALA A 67 14.28 -8.22 -20.30
C ALA A 67 15.35 -8.79 -19.37
N ALA A 68 15.40 -8.36 -18.10
CA ALA A 68 16.32 -8.89 -17.12
C ALA A 68 16.10 -10.39 -16.90
N PHE A 69 14.87 -10.82 -16.63
CA PHE A 69 14.57 -12.24 -16.39
C PHE A 69 14.79 -13.12 -17.62
N ALA A 70 14.47 -12.62 -18.81
CA ALA A 70 14.79 -13.29 -20.08
C ALA A 70 16.31 -13.47 -20.26
N ALA A 71 17.12 -12.50 -19.83
CA ALA A 71 18.58 -12.56 -19.95
C ALA A 71 19.25 -13.51 -18.94
N VAL A 72 18.75 -13.59 -17.70
CA VAL A 72 19.37 -14.47 -16.68
C VAL A 72 18.99 -15.94 -16.86
N GLY A 73 17.83 -16.21 -17.48
CA GLY A 73 17.37 -17.56 -17.82
C GLY A 73 16.55 -18.25 -16.72
N PRO A 74 16.17 -19.53 -16.93
CA PRO A 74 15.14 -20.19 -16.12
C PRO A 74 15.62 -20.57 -14.72
N ALA A 75 16.89 -20.98 -14.55
CA ALA A 75 17.41 -21.42 -13.25
C ALA A 75 17.43 -20.29 -12.21
N SER A 76 17.87 -19.10 -12.62
CA SER A 76 17.85 -17.89 -11.80
C SER A 76 16.43 -17.37 -11.57
N SER A 77 15.54 -17.51 -12.55
CA SER A 77 14.13 -17.13 -12.41
C SER A 77 13.41 -18.00 -11.37
N ALA A 78 13.72 -19.30 -11.32
CA ALA A 78 13.24 -20.19 -10.27
C ALA A 78 13.80 -19.81 -8.88
N MET A 79 15.08 -19.41 -8.80
CA MET A 79 15.66 -18.88 -7.56
C MET A 79 14.96 -17.58 -7.11
N ALA A 80 14.64 -16.68 -8.04
CA ALA A 80 13.92 -15.45 -7.75
C ALA A 80 12.50 -15.72 -7.22
N LEU A 81 11.82 -16.74 -7.74
CA LEU A 81 10.54 -17.21 -7.19
C LEU A 81 10.71 -17.72 -5.74
N ALA A 82 11.71 -18.55 -5.49
CA ALA A 82 11.99 -19.08 -4.15
C ALA A 82 12.29 -17.96 -3.14
N LEU A 83 13.10 -16.98 -3.53
CA LEU A 83 13.38 -15.80 -2.72
C LEU A 83 12.13 -14.93 -2.53
N GLY A 84 11.30 -14.80 -3.58
CA GLY A 84 10.02 -14.09 -3.52
C GLY A 84 9.07 -14.66 -2.47
N LEU A 85 9.04 -15.98 -2.28
CA LEU A 85 8.25 -16.65 -1.25
C LEU A 85 8.73 -16.36 0.19
N LEU A 86 9.99 -15.94 0.37
CA LEU A 86 10.49 -15.50 1.67
C LEU A 86 10.08 -14.06 2.01
N ALA A 87 9.69 -13.25 1.02
CA ALA A 87 9.33 -11.85 1.24
C ALA A 87 8.13 -11.67 2.20
N PRO A 88 7.02 -12.42 2.08
CA PRO A 88 5.92 -12.35 3.06
C PRO A 88 6.35 -12.72 4.48
N VAL A 89 7.28 -13.67 4.63
CA VAL A 89 7.83 -14.07 5.93
C VAL A 89 8.64 -12.92 6.55
N ALA A 90 9.48 -12.27 5.75
CA ALA A 90 10.22 -11.09 6.18
C ALA A 90 9.29 -9.93 6.56
N VAL A 91 8.23 -9.70 5.78
CA VAL A 91 7.20 -8.70 6.09
C VAL A 91 6.49 -9.03 7.39
N PHE A 92 6.11 -10.29 7.62
CA PHE A 92 5.53 -10.73 8.87
C PHE A 92 6.47 -10.51 10.05
N ALA A 93 7.73 -10.96 9.94
CA ALA A 93 8.72 -10.80 11.01
C ALA A 93 8.94 -9.31 11.36
N TRP A 94 9.08 -8.46 10.34
CA TRP A 94 9.23 -7.02 10.54
C TRP A 94 7.98 -6.40 11.18
N ALA A 95 6.80 -6.72 10.68
CA ALA A 95 5.53 -6.21 11.20
C ALA A 95 5.29 -6.68 12.64
N ALA A 96 5.60 -7.95 12.96
CA ALA A 96 5.50 -8.52 14.29
C ALA A 96 6.46 -7.83 15.28
N VAL A 97 7.74 -7.67 14.92
CA VAL A 97 8.72 -6.94 15.74
C VAL A 97 8.25 -5.50 15.98
N ARG A 98 7.69 -4.85 14.96
CA ARG A 98 7.15 -3.50 15.09
C ARG A 98 5.93 -3.43 16.00
N ALA A 99 5.01 -4.39 15.90
CA ALA A 99 3.83 -4.49 16.77
C ALA A 99 4.23 -4.73 18.24
N LEU A 100 5.23 -5.59 18.48
CA LEU A 100 5.78 -5.84 19.82
C LEU A 100 6.47 -4.61 20.42
N ARG A 101 7.15 -3.79 19.58
CA ARG A 101 7.84 -2.57 20.04
C ARG A 101 6.88 -1.41 20.29
N THR A 102 5.83 -1.31 19.50
CA THR A 102 4.87 -0.21 19.59
C THR A 102 3.47 -0.73 19.30
N SER A 103 2.54 -0.50 20.23
CA SER A 103 1.12 -0.78 20.02
C SER A 103 0.69 -0.26 18.65
N PRO A 104 0.05 -1.10 17.82
CA PRO A 104 -0.43 -0.69 16.50
C PRO A 104 -1.54 0.37 16.61
N VAL A 105 -2.21 0.44 17.76
CA VAL A 105 -3.13 1.53 18.11
C VAL A 105 -2.37 2.60 18.90
N LYS A 106 -2.04 3.71 18.24
CA LYS A 106 -1.46 4.90 18.88
C LYS A 106 -2.56 5.82 19.37
N LEU A 107 -2.70 5.97 20.68
CA LEU A 107 -3.59 6.95 21.31
C LEU A 107 -2.73 8.02 21.96
N ALA A 108 -2.99 9.29 21.67
CA ALA A 108 -2.43 10.37 22.48
C ALA A 108 -3.10 10.38 23.86
N ARG A 109 -2.42 10.96 24.86
CA ARG A 109 -3.01 11.12 26.21
C ARG A 109 -4.33 11.89 26.18
N ALA A 110 -4.51 12.80 25.22
CA ALA A 110 -5.75 13.53 24.98
C ALA A 110 -6.90 12.63 24.46
N ASP A 111 -6.58 11.52 23.79
CA ASP A 111 -7.56 10.61 23.17
C ASP A 111 -8.08 9.58 24.17
N MET A 112 -7.29 9.23 25.19
CA MET A 112 -7.64 8.24 26.22
C MET A 112 -9.00 8.49 26.92
N PRO A 113 -9.32 9.70 27.41
CA PRO A 113 -10.63 9.94 28.03
C PRO A 113 -11.79 9.85 27.03
N PHE A 114 -11.57 10.20 25.75
CA PHE A 114 -12.57 10.04 24.70
C PHE A 114 -12.84 8.58 24.34
N VAL A 115 -11.82 7.72 24.40
CA VAL A 115 -12.00 6.28 24.17
C VAL A 115 -12.59 5.59 25.40
N ALA A 116 -12.26 6.05 26.61
CA ALA A 116 -12.78 5.49 27.86
C ALA A 116 -14.24 5.87 28.13
N ALA A 117 -14.65 7.11 27.80
CA ALA A 117 -16.00 7.62 28.06
C ALA A 117 -16.89 7.73 26.81
N GLY A 118 -16.31 7.58 25.61
CA GLY A 118 -17.02 7.78 24.36
C GLY A 118 -17.75 6.53 23.84
N PRO A 119 -18.66 6.71 22.86
CA PRO A 119 -19.44 5.62 22.26
C PRO A 119 -18.62 4.75 21.28
N LEU A 120 -17.39 5.17 20.94
CA LEU A 120 -16.51 4.45 20.01
C LEU A 120 -15.76 3.32 20.71
N GLY A 121 -16.22 2.09 20.51
CA GLY A 121 -15.56 0.92 21.06
C GLY A 121 -14.14 0.71 20.49
N MET A 122 -13.18 0.37 21.37
CA MET A 122 -11.79 0.09 21.01
C MET A 122 -11.65 -0.96 19.89
N ARG A 123 -12.55 -1.96 19.86
CA ARG A 123 -12.60 -2.99 18.81
C ARG A 123 -12.86 -2.42 17.41
N ALA A 124 -13.68 -1.38 17.29
CA ALA A 124 -13.96 -0.75 16.00
C ALA A 124 -12.74 0.05 15.51
N ILE A 125 -12.03 0.71 16.43
CA ILE A 125 -10.80 1.47 16.12
C ILE A 125 -9.69 0.51 15.69
N ALA A 126 -9.43 -0.55 16.47
CA ALA A 126 -8.43 -1.56 16.17
C ALA A 126 -8.77 -2.32 14.87
N GLY A 127 -10.02 -2.73 14.70
CA GLY A 127 -10.48 -3.44 13.50
C GLY A 127 -10.32 -2.60 12.23
N MET A 128 -10.63 -1.31 12.29
CA MET A 128 -10.41 -0.43 11.14
C MET A 128 -8.92 -0.14 10.89
N GLY A 129 -8.12 -0.03 11.95
CA GLY A 129 -6.66 0.03 11.89
C GLY A 129 -6.09 -1.17 11.12
N CYS A 130 -6.42 -2.37 11.59
CA CYS A 130 -6.04 -3.63 10.98
C CYS A 130 -6.46 -3.69 9.51
N ALA A 131 -7.75 -3.49 9.20
CA ALA A 131 -8.27 -3.55 7.83
C ALA A 131 -7.55 -2.59 6.87
N SER A 132 -7.27 -1.36 7.28
CA SER A 132 -6.52 -0.42 6.43
C SER A 132 -5.07 -0.83 6.19
N SER A 133 -4.41 -1.39 7.21
CA SER A 133 -3.03 -1.84 7.07
C SER A 133 -2.94 -3.10 6.21
N MET A 134 -3.92 -4.00 6.32
CA MET A 134 -4.06 -5.16 5.45
C MET A 134 -4.31 -4.72 4.00
N LEU A 135 -5.20 -3.75 3.76
CA LEU A 135 -5.46 -3.23 2.43
C LEU A 135 -4.24 -2.53 1.82
N ALA A 136 -3.53 -1.71 2.61
CA ALA A 136 -2.29 -1.07 2.16
C ALA A 136 -1.20 -2.10 1.85
N GLY A 137 -1.03 -3.10 2.72
CA GLY A 137 -0.13 -4.23 2.50
C GLY A 137 -0.52 -5.05 1.27
N ALA A 138 -1.81 -5.33 1.09
CA ALA A 138 -2.33 -6.05 -0.07
C ALA A 138 -2.05 -5.30 -1.37
N ALA A 139 -2.26 -3.98 -1.41
CA ALA A 139 -1.98 -3.16 -2.58
C ALA A 139 -0.48 -3.15 -2.93
N ALA A 140 0.39 -2.98 -1.93
CA ALA A 140 1.83 -3.04 -2.12
C ALA A 140 2.30 -4.44 -2.58
N GLY A 141 1.75 -5.49 -1.96
CA GLY A 141 1.99 -6.88 -2.33
C GLY A 141 1.52 -7.18 -3.76
N ALA A 142 0.36 -6.67 -4.17
CA ALA A 142 -0.16 -6.84 -5.52
C ALA A 142 0.76 -6.23 -6.58
N LEU A 143 1.22 -5.00 -6.35
CA LEU A 143 2.13 -4.30 -7.27
C LEU A 143 3.47 -5.03 -7.38
N ALA A 144 4.08 -5.39 -6.24
CA ALA A 144 5.34 -6.12 -6.22
C ALA A 144 5.20 -7.52 -6.85
N GLY A 145 4.12 -8.23 -6.53
CA GLY A 145 3.82 -9.55 -7.08
C GLY A 145 3.52 -9.52 -8.57
N TYR A 146 2.91 -8.45 -9.08
CA TYR A 146 2.69 -8.27 -10.51
C TYR A 146 4.02 -8.11 -11.26
N VAL A 147 4.93 -7.26 -10.77
CA VAL A 147 6.27 -7.07 -11.36
C VAL A 147 7.05 -8.38 -11.35
N LEU A 148 7.03 -9.10 -10.21
CA LEU A 148 7.68 -10.41 -10.10
C LEU A 148 7.06 -11.40 -11.10
N GLY A 149 5.73 -11.41 -11.23
CA GLY A 149 5.02 -12.25 -12.18
C GLY A 149 5.38 -11.98 -13.64
N VAL A 150 5.51 -10.71 -14.06
CA VAL A 150 5.97 -10.35 -15.41
C VAL A 150 7.40 -10.85 -15.68
N GLY A 151 8.29 -10.73 -14.69
CA GLY A 151 9.63 -11.32 -14.76
C GLY A 151 9.60 -12.84 -14.90
N LEU A 152 8.81 -13.53 -14.08
CA LEU A 152 8.71 -14.99 -14.11
C LEU A 152 8.09 -15.51 -15.41
N GLU A 153 7.08 -14.83 -15.95
CA GLU A 153 6.49 -15.19 -17.24
C GLU A 153 7.55 -15.13 -18.36
N SER A 154 8.41 -14.12 -18.31
CA SER A 154 9.49 -13.95 -19.28
C SER A 154 10.60 -15.00 -19.16
N GLY A 155 10.90 -15.47 -17.94
CA GLY A 155 11.99 -16.41 -17.68
C GLY A 155 11.60 -17.90 -17.61
N LEU A 156 10.36 -18.21 -17.22
CA LEU A 156 9.83 -19.58 -17.01
C LEU A 156 8.65 -19.91 -17.93
N GLY A 157 8.19 -18.95 -18.75
CA GLY A 157 7.00 -19.11 -19.58
C GLY A 157 5.69 -19.00 -18.78
N ALA A 158 4.60 -19.54 -19.34
CA ALA A 158 3.23 -19.36 -18.83
C ALA A 158 2.92 -20.00 -17.46
N PHE A 159 3.93 -20.51 -16.73
CA PHE A 159 3.75 -21.09 -15.40
C PHE A 159 3.33 -20.08 -14.32
N ALA A 160 3.59 -18.79 -14.54
CA ALA A 160 3.39 -17.75 -13.54
C ALA A 160 2.65 -16.53 -14.13
N PRO A 161 1.32 -16.62 -14.39
CA PRO A 161 0.58 -15.48 -14.91
C PRO A 161 0.69 -14.28 -13.95
N PRO A 162 0.99 -13.07 -14.44
CA PRO A 162 1.27 -11.90 -13.60
C PRO A 162 0.13 -11.55 -12.63
N ALA A 163 -1.11 -11.70 -13.08
CA ALA A 163 -2.29 -11.46 -12.27
C ALA A 163 -2.41 -12.44 -11.09
N ALA A 164 -2.05 -13.71 -11.27
CA ALA A 164 -2.08 -14.69 -10.18
C ALA A 164 -0.97 -14.42 -9.16
N CYS A 165 0.22 -14.03 -9.62
CA CYS A 165 1.33 -13.63 -8.75
C CYS A 165 0.96 -12.39 -7.93
N ALA A 166 0.31 -11.41 -8.54
CA ALA A 166 -0.21 -10.23 -7.86
C ALA A 166 -1.22 -10.59 -6.77
N LEU A 167 -2.21 -11.45 -7.08
CA LEU A 167 -3.22 -11.87 -6.11
C LEU A 167 -2.63 -12.68 -4.96
N ALA A 168 -1.73 -13.62 -5.25
CA ALA A 168 -1.06 -14.43 -4.24
C ALA A 168 -0.23 -13.55 -3.31
N ALA A 169 0.57 -12.64 -3.85
CA ALA A 169 1.37 -11.71 -3.06
C ALA A 169 0.49 -10.76 -2.25
N ALA A 170 -0.61 -10.25 -2.80
CA ALA A 170 -1.56 -9.41 -2.08
C ALA A 170 -2.13 -10.13 -0.86
N LEU A 171 -2.57 -11.38 -1.02
CA LEU A 171 -3.14 -12.18 0.06
C LEU A 171 -2.09 -12.53 1.12
N LEU A 172 -0.90 -12.95 0.71
CA LEU A 172 0.19 -13.30 1.64
C LEU A 172 0.66 -12.10 2.46
N VAL A 173 0.82 -10.94 1.83
CA VAL A 173 1.20 -9.71 2.55
C VAL A 173 0.06 -9.22 3.43
N ALA A 174 -1.19 -9.29 2.98
CA ALA A 174 -2.34 -8.95 3.82
C ALA A 174 -2.42 -9.86 5.06
N ALA A 175 -2.21 -11.16 4.88
CA ALA A 175 -2.19 -12.13 5.98
C ALA A 175 -1.01 -11.88 6.93
N ALA A 176 0.17 -11.58 6.41
CA ALA A 176 1.34 -11.22 7.22
C ALA A 176 1.08 -9.96 8.08
N VAL A 177 0.54 -8.91 7.47
CA VAL A 177 0.22 -7.67 8.19
C VAL A 177 -0.89 -7.91 9.21
N GLY A 178 -1.97 -8.60 8.83
CA GLY A 178 -3.07 -8.93 9.74
C GLY A 178 -2.66 -9.83 10.89
N GLY A 179 -1.78 -10.81 10.65
CA GLY A 179 -1.21 -11.68 11.67
C GLY A 179 -0.36 -10.91 12.68
N ALA A 180 0.37 -9.88 12.26
CA ALA A 180 1.12 -9.02 13.17
C ALA A 180 0.22 -8.23 14.14
N TRP A 181 -1.01 -7.88 13.73
CA TRP A 181 -2.01 -7.26 14.63
C TRP A 181 -2.57 -8.21 15.68
N LEU A 182 -2.42 -9.54 15.52
CA LEU A 182 -2.80 -10.50 16.56
C LEU A 182 -1.72 -10.60 17.65
N LEU A 183 -0.49 -10.18 17.35
CA LEU A 183 0.64 -10.25 18.28
C LEU A 183 0.82 -9.01 19.15
N GLY A 184 0.15 -7.89 18.85
CA GLY A 184 0.28 -6.62 19.57
C GLY A 184 -0.98 -5.79 19.58
#